data_AF-A0A6M3L8S6-F1
#
_entry.id   AF-A0A6M3L8S6-F1
#
_cell.length_a   1.000
_cell.length_b   1.000
_cell.length_c   1.000
_cell.angle_alpha   90.00
_cell.angle_beta   90.00
_cell.angle_gamma   90.00
#
_symmetry.space_group_name_H-M   'P 1'
#
loop_
_entity.id
_entity.type
_entity.pdbx_description
1 polymer ?
#
loop_
_entity_poly.entity_id
_entity_poly.type
_entity_poly.pdbx_seq_one_letter_code
_entity_poly.pdbx_strand_id
1 'polypeptide(L)'
;MVNYYISNNINDIINNTINTGKHMDNMIIKKFVNIIRYNLFNRYHVFKSKSLKPGYHDFDIRMLYLLFDMLVDFVEIELAWMNVCFTNKRPKWPRRWFFRSRKDGIDYLKWEIKQTSGMQLIRANMVKLLYLWWTVYRPQRIDPWDNVKHIDGLLTMDKDSIEYKEFMKQANEADKIDNMYYNEDTEMMKALIEIREDLWT
;
A
#
# COMPACT_ATOMS: atom_id res chain seq x y z
N MET A 1 3.40 -36.17 5.27
CA MET A 1 4.28 -36.81 6.27
C MET A 1 5.63 -36.11 6.42
N VAL A 2 6.35 -35.77 5.34
CA VAL A 2 7.67 -35.10 5.41
C VAL A 2 7.64 -33.75 6.16
N ASN A 3 6.60 -32.93 5.94
CA ASN A 3 6.50 -31.61 6.59
C ASN A 3 6.28 -31.67 8.11
N TYR A 4 5.65 -32.73 8.63
CA TYR A 4 5.40 -32.89 10.06
C TYR A 4 6.69 -33.30 10.80
N TYR A 5 7.51 -34.14 10.17
CA TYR A 5 8.81 -34.56 10.68
C TYR A 5 9.82 -33.39 10.73
N ILE A 6 9.85 -32.54 9.71
CA ILE A 6 10.74 -31.36 9.69
C ILE A 6 10.29 -30.33 10.75
N SER A 7 8.98 -30.10 10.89
CA SER A 7 8.43 -29.21 11.92
C SER A 7 8.79 -29.68 13.34
N ASN A 8 8.73 -30.98 13.62
CA ASN A 8 9.06 -31.52 14.93
C ASN A 8 10.56 -31.47 15.24
N ASN A 9 11.42 -31.79 14.28
CA ASN A 9 12.87 -31.65 14.44
C ASN A 9 13.30 -30.20 14.70
N ILE A 10 12.64 -29.23 14.06
CA ILE A 10 12.90 -27.81 14.31
C ILE A 10 12.44 -27.42 15.73
N ASN A 11 11.28 -27.92 16.20
CA ASN A 11 10.81 -27.67 17.56
C ASN A 11 11.76 -28.26 18.63
N ASP A 12 12.34 -29.43 18.38
CA ASP A 12 13.29 -30.07 19.30
C ASP A 12 14.62 -29.32 19.37
N ILE A 13 15.11 -28.84 18.22
CA ILE A 13 16.29 -27.95 18.18
C ILE A 13 16.00 -26.65 18.94
N ILE A 14 14.81 -26.05 18.78
CA ILE A 14 14.40 -24.84 19.49
C ILE A 14 14.36 -25.06 21.00
N ASN A 15 13.76 -26.15 21.48
CA ASN A 15 13.64 -26.45 22.90
C ASN A 15 15.02 -26.70 23.56
N ASN A 16 15.92 -27.37 22.85
CA ASN A 16 17.28 -27.62 23.34
C ASN A 16 18.15 -26.35 23.36
N THR A 17 17.93 -25.42 22.42
CA THR A 17 18.68 -24.15 22.35
C THR A 17 18.18 -23.13 23.39
N ILE A 18 16.88 -23.14 23.72
CA ILE A 18 16.30 -22.25 24.74
C ILE A 18 16.77 -22.61 26.16
N ASN A 19 17.00 -23.91 26.44
CA ASN A 19 17.45 -24.40 27.76
C ASN A 19 18.93 -24.13 28.06
N THR A 20 19.73 -23.66 27.08
CA THR A 20 21.16 -23.39 27.24
C THR A 20 21.47 -21.88 27.27
N GLY A 21 20.96 -21.19 28.28
CA GLY A 21 21.66 -20.11 28.99
C GLY A 21 22.39 -18.99 28.23
N LYS A 22 21.83 -18.39 27.16
CA LYS A 22 22.26 -17.07 26.64
C LYS A 22 21.06 -16.18 26.26
N HIS A 23 20.78 -15.18 27.08
CA HIS A 23 19.55 -14.37 27.01
C HIS A 23 19.47 -13.42 25.79
N MET A 24 20.60 -13.02 25.19
CA MET A 24 20.64 -12.08 24.04
C MET A 24 20.59 -12.79 22.68
N ASP A 25 21.31 -13.91 22.52
CA ASP A 25 21.34 -14.70 21.28
C ASP A 25 19.97 -15.33 20.97
N ASN A 26 19.20 -15.64 22.02
CA ASN A 26 17.84 -16.17 21.92
C ASN A 26 16.85 -15.22 21.23
N MET A 27 17.04 -13.89 21.26
CA MET A 27 16.08 -12.97 20.63
C MET A 27 16.26 -12.88 19.11
N ILE A 28 17.52 -12.87 18.65
CA ILE A 28 17.84 -12.86 17.22
C ILE A 28 17.48 -14.21 16.59
N ILE A 29 17.79 -15.31 17.27
CA ILE A 29 17.42 -16.67 16.84
C ILE A 29 15.89 -16.81 16.81
N LYS A 30 15.16 -16.34 17.83
CA LYS A 30 13.68 -16.32 17.80
C LYS A 30 13.14 -15.49 16.65
N LYS A 31 13.70 -14.31 16.37
CA LYS A 31 13.28 -13.49 15.21
C LYS A 31 13.53 -14.22 13.89
N PHE A 32 14.69 -14.86 13.73
CA PHE A 32 15.05 -15.59 12.51
C PHE A 32 14.18 -16.84 12.31
N VAL A 33 14.02 -17.66 13.35
CA VAL A 33 13.12 -18.82 13.35
C VAL A 33 11.69 -18.40 13.07
N ASN A 34 11.23 -17.30 13.65
CA ASN A 34 9.93 -16.74 13.35
C ASN A 34 9.84 -16.33 11.88
N ILE A 35 10.80 -15.59 11.33
CA ILE A 35 10.80 -15.23 9.90
C ILE A 35 10.69 -16.47 9.01
N ILE A 36 11.45 -17.53 9.29
CA ILE A 36 11.41 -18.79 8.56
C ILE A 36 10.04 -19.47 8.73
N ARG A 37 9.55 -19.61 9.97
CA ARG A 37 8.28 -20.27 10.29
C ARG A 37 7.09 -19.54 9.68
N TYR A 38 7.03 -18.22 9.82
CA TYR A 38 5.95 -17.37 9.33
C TYR A 38 5.97 -17.24 7.80
N ASN A 39 7.13 -17.06 7.16
CA ASN A 39 7.19 -16.84 5.71
C ASN A 39 7.18 -18.14 4.88
N LEU A 40 7.87 -19.21 5.33
CA LEU A 40 8.07 -20.41 4.50
C LEU A 40 7.06 -21.53 4.81
N PHE A 41 6.76 -21.76 6.09
CA PHE A 41 5.93 -22.89 6.50
C PHE A 41 4.46 -22.49 6.66
N ASN A 42 4.20 -21.41 7.39
CA ASN A 42 2.83 -20.95 7.63
C ASN A 42 2.31 -20.02 6.52
N ARG A 43 3.20 -19.54 5.63
CA ARG A 43 2.89 -18.69 4.47
C ARG A 43 2.02 -17.48 4.81
N TYR A 44 2.36 -16.75 5.86
CA TYR A 44 1.67 -15.50 6.16
C TYR A 44 1.94 -14.48 5.04
N HIS A 45 0.88 -13.83 4.57
CA HIS A 45 0.97 -12.72 3.63
C HIS A 45 1.32 -11.45 4.41
N VAL A 46 2.62 -11.23 4.62
CA VAL A 46 3.13 -10.01 5.26
C VAL A 46 3.15 -8.90 4.21
N PHE A 47 2.12 -8.05 4.23
CA PHE A 47 2.08 -6.84 3.42
C PHE A 47 2.84 -5.72 4.11
N LYS A 48 3.74 -5.09 3.36
CA LYS A 48 4.47 -3.89 3.78
C LYS A 48 4.20 -2.79 2.76
N SER A 49 3.75 -1.64 3.23
CA SER A 49 3.61 -0.46 2.38
C SER A 49 4.99 -0.03 1.87
N LYS A 50 5.11 0.13 0.56
CA LYS A 50 6.32 0.62 -0.13
C LYS A 50 6.29 2.13 -0.30
N SER A 51 5.10 2.69 -0.50
CA SER A 51 4.90 4.12 -0.78
C SER A 51 4.86 4.98 0.50
N LEU A 52 4.53 4.39 1.65
CA LEU A 52 4.48 5.11 2.93
C LEU A 52 5.90 5.31 3.49
N LYS A 53 6.26 6.57 3.79
CA LYS A 53 7.56 6.89 4.42
C LYS A 53 7.64 6.28 5.83
N PRO A 54 8.82 5.86 6.31
CA PRO A 54 8.99 5.41 7.69
C PRO A 54 8.57 6.50 8.68
N GLY A 55 7.72 6.16 9.64
CA GLY A 55 7.19 7.11 10.63
C GLY A 55 6.02 6.52 11.41
N TYR A 56 5.52 7.29 12.38
CA TYR A 56 4.24 7.00 13.02
C TYR A 56 3.14 7.53 12.11
N HIS A 57 2.24 6.63 11.72
CA HIS A 57 1.08 6.95 10.90
C HIS A 57 -0.14 6.32 11.53
N ASP A 58 -1.27 6.99 11.38
CA ASP A 58 -2.55 6.47 11.83
C ASP A 58 -2.93 5.19 11.10
N PHE A 59 -3.86 4.44 11.68
CA PHE A 59 -4.22 3.12 11.19
C PHE A 59 -4.96 3.18 9.84
N ASP A 60 -5.83 4.16 9.67
CA ASP A 60 -6.53 4.48 8.43
C ASP A 60 -5.58 4.79 7.27
N ILE A 61 -4.57 5.65 7.49
CA ILE A 61 -3.53 5.96 6.50
C ILE A 61 -2.78 4.69 6.11
N ARG A 62 -2.39 3.87 7.10
CA ARG A 62 -1.72 2.59 6.82
C ARG A 62 -2.60 1.66 5.98
N MET A 63 -3.90 1.56 6.27
CA MET A 63 -4.83 0.77 5.46
C MET A 63 -4.91 1.29 4.02
N LEU A 64 -5.09 2.60 3.84
CA LEU A 64 -5.15 3.23 2.52
C LEU A 64 -3.91 2.89 1.69
N TYR A 65 -2.72 3.16 2.23
CA TYR A 65 -1.46 2.92 1.54
C TYR A 65 -1.26 1.44 1.19
N LEU A 66 -1.61 0.52 2.10
CA LEU A 66 -1.50 -0.92 1.84
C LEU A 66 -2.44 -1.37 0.71
N LEU A 67 -3.69 -0.92 0.72
CA LEU A 67 -4.67 -1.28 -0.31
C LEU A 67 -4.26 -0.80 -1.70
N PHE A 68 -3.82 0.46 -1.80
CA PHE A 68 -3.38 1.00 -3.07
C PHE A 68 -2.01 0.47 -3.52
N ASP A 69 -1.09 0.15 -2.60
CA ASP A 69 0.15 -0.55 -2.97
C ASP A 69 -0.13 -1.94 -3.55
N MET A 70 -1.14 -2.65 -3.06
CA MET A 70 -1.59 -3.91 -3.67
C MET A 70 -2.17 -3.69 -5.08
N LEU A 71 -2.94 -2.61 -5.28
CA LEU A 71 -3.43 -2.25 -6.62
C LEU A 71 -2.27 -1.94 -7.57
N VAL A 72 -1.26 -1.20 -7.12
CA VAL A 72 -0.06 -0.90 -7.91
C VAL A 72 0.69 -2.18 -8.24
N ASP A 73 0.87 -3.08 -7.28
CA ASP A 73 1.52 -4.37 -7.52
C ASP A 73 0.73 -5.21 -8.53
N PHE A 74 -0.61 -5.21 -8.46
CA PHE A 74 -1.45 -5.88 -9.46
C PHE A 74 -1.22 -5.34 -10.88
N VAL A 75 -1.24 -4.02 -11.06
CA VAL A 75 -1.04 -3.39 -12.38
C VAL A 75 0.40 -3.57 -12.88
N GLU A 76 1.38 -3.29 -12.04
CA GLU A 76 2.78 -3.24 -12.46
C GLU A 76 3.47 -4.60 -12.52
N ILE A 77 2.92 -5.64 -11.88
CA ILE A 77 3.49 -6.99 -11.87
C ILE A 77 2.58 -7.94 -12.64
N GLU A 78 1.33 -8.15 -12.20
CA GLU A 78 0.46 -9.18 -12.78
C GLU A 78 -0.01 -8.77 -14.19
N LEU A 79 -0.59 -7.58 -14.38
CA LEU A 79 -1.03 -7.12 -15.70
C LEU A 79 0.15 -6.89 -16.65
N ALA A 80 1.26 -6.36 -16.13
CA ALA A 80 2.49 -6.20 -16.90
C ALA A 80 3.01 -7.55 -17.43
N TRP A 81 2.96 -8.60 -16.60
CA TRP A 81 3.34 -9.95 -17.01
C TRP A 81 2.35 -10.55 -18.03
N MET A 82 1.05 -10.27 -17.89
CA MET A 82 0.05 -10.67 -18.88
C MET A 82 0.35 -10.04 -20.24
N ASN A 83 0.68 -8.74 -20.29
CA ASN A 83 1.09 -8.07 -21.53
C ASN A 83 2.26 -8.81 -22.21
N VAL A 84 3.27 -9.17 -21.42
CA VAL A 84 4.45 -9.89 -21.90
C VAL A 84 4.09 -11.28 -22.43
N CYS A 85 3.19 -11.98 -21.74
CA CYS A 85 2.71 -13.29 -22.17
C CYS A 85 1.98 -13.22 -23.51
N PHE A 86 1.10 -12.23 -23.71
CA PHE A 86 0.30 -12.10 -24.93
C PHE A 86 1.06 -11.47 -26.11
N THR A 87 2.06 -10.62 -25.86
CA THR A 87 2.84 -9.97 -26.93
C THR A 87 4.06 -10.78 -27.38
N ASN A 88 4.32 -11.93 -26.75
CA ASN A 88 5.49 -12.78 -26.98
C ASN A 88 6.85 -12.06 -26.84
N LYS A 89 6.86 -10.88 -26.20
CA LYS A 89 8.06 -10.08 -25.89
C LYS A 89 8.63 -10.47 -24.53
N ARG A 90 8.84 -11.76 -24.31
CA ARG A 90 9.36 -12.26 -23.02
C ARG A 90 10.77 -11.72 -22.77
N PRO A 91 11.01 -10.95 -21.69
CA PRO A 91 12.36 -10.56 -21.34
C PRO A 91 13.16 -11.82 -21.04
N LYS A 92 14.42 -11.86 -21.48
CA LYS A 92 15.33 -12.99 -21.23
C LYS A 92 15.51 -13.23 -19.73
N TRP A 93 15.51 -12.14 -18.96
CA TRP A 93 15.48 -12.02 -17.50
C TRP A 93 14.84 -10.65 -17.17
N PRO A 94 14.01 -10.50 -16.10
CA PRO A 94 13.72 -11.44 -15.01
C PRO A 94 12.57 -12.44 -15.27
N ARG A 95 12.43 -13.47 -14.42
CA ARG A 95 11.23 -14.33 -14.33
C ARG A 95 10.04 -13.54 -13.78
N ARG A 96 8.80 -13.95 -14.07
CA ARG A 96 7.51 -13.36 -13.61
C ARG A 96 7.59 -12.63 -12.26
N TRP A 97 8.04 -13.32 -11.22
CA TRP A 97 8.10 -12.85 -9.83
C TRP A 97 8.96 -11.59 -9.59
N PHE A 98 9.86 -11.29 -10.52
CA PHE A 98 10.75 -10.13 -10.47
C PHE A 98 10.47 -9.13 -11.60
N PHE A 99 9.47 -9.41 -12.45
CA PHE A 99 9.11 -8.52 -13.54
C PHE A 99 8.15 -7.45 -13.03
N ARG A 100 8.59 -6.18 -13.10
CA ARG A 100 7.77 -5.03 -12.75
C ARG A 100 7.92 -3.96 -13.82
N SER A 101 6.81 -3.54 -14.43
CA SER A 101 6.82 -2.51 -15.46
C SER A 101 5.49 -1.76 -15.48
N ARG A 102 5.55 -0.47 -15.12
CA ARG A 102 4.41 0.46 -15.22
C ARG A 102 3.88 0.58 -16.64
N LYS A 103 4.78 0.64 -17.62
CA LYS A 103 4.42 0.80 -19.03
C LYS A 103 3.61 -0.40 -19.53
N ASP A 104 4.12 -1.60 -19.29
CA ASP A 104 3.47 -2.82 -19.77
C ASP A 104 2.13 -3.08 -19.08
N GLY A 105 2.01 -2.76 -17.79
CA GLY A 105 0.74 -2.84 -17.07
C GLY A 105 -0.33 -1.90 -17.64
N ILE A 106 0.04 -0.64 -17.92
CA ILE A 106 -0.87 0.32 -18.54
C ILE A 106 -1.22 -0.08 -19.98
N ASP A 107 -0.26 -0.61 -20.73
CA ASP A 107 -0.51 -1.02 -22.12
C ASP A 107 -1.44 -2.24 -22.18
N TYR A 108 -1.36 -3.16 -21.22
CA TYR A 108 -2.35 -4.24 -21.05
C TYR A 108 -3.75 -3.68 -20.79
N LEU A 109 -3.89 -2.76 -19.83
CA LEU A 109 -5.18 -2.13 -19.52
C LEU A 109 -5.77 -1.40 -20.74
N LYS A 110 -4.95 -0.72 -21.53
CA LYS A 110 -5.39 -0.08 -22.79
C LYS A 110 -5.88 -1.11 -23.81
N TRP A 111 -5.20 -2.25 -23.92
CA TRP A 111 -5.63 -3.34 -24.79
C TRP A 111 -6.97 -3.92 -24.31
N GLU A 112 -7.11 -4.16 -23.01
CA GLU A 112 -8.35 -4.68 -22.41
C GLU A 112 -9.52 -3.72 -22.62
N ILE A 113 -9.32 -2.42 -22.39
CA ILE A 113 -10.32 -1.37 -22.66
C ILE A 113 -10.72 -1.34 -24.13
N LYS A 114 -9.79 -1.60 -25.06
CA LYS A 114 -10.08 -1.60 -26.49
C LYS A 114 -10.85 -2.85 -26.93
N GLN A 115 -10.54 -4.00 -26.34
CA GLN A 115 -11.04 -5.30 -26.78
C GLN A 115 -12.40 -5.65 -26.17
N THR A 116 -12.72 -5.07 -25.02
CA THR A 116 -13.83 -5.52 -24.18
C THR A 116 -15.01 -4.56 -24.20
N SER A 117 -16.22 -5.08 -23.94
CA SER A 117 -17.47 -4.31 -23.86
C SER A 117 -18.25 -4.62 -22.59
N GLY A 118 -19.14 -3.71 -22.18
CA GLY A 118 -20.02 -3.93 -21.03
C GLY A 118 -19.30 -3.78 -19.68
N MET A 119 -19.59 -4.68 -18.74
CA MET A 119 -19.13 -4.54 -17.34
C MET A 119 -17.61 -4.58 -17.20
N GLN A 120 -16.95 -5.48 -17.94
CA GLN A 120 -15.49 -5.64 -17.91
C GLN A 120 -14.77 -4.37 -18.41
N LEU A 121 -15.34 -3.65 -19.38
CA LEU A 121 -14.82 -2.36 -19.84
C LEU A 121 -14.87 -1.29 -18.75
N ILE A 122 -16.00 -1.21 -18.02
CA ILE A 122 -16.18 -0.26 -16.92
C ILE A 122 -15.14 -0.53 -15.83
N ARG A 123 -14.94 -1.81 -15.49
CA ARG A 123 -13.98 -2.26 -14.48
C ARG A 123 -12.54 -1.97 -14.86
N ALA A 124 -12.12 -2.29 -16.08
CA ALA A 124 -10.77 -1.97 -16.56
C ALA A 124 -10.49 -0.45 -16.55
N ASN A 125 -11.51 0.35 -16.90
CA ASN A 125 -11.41 1.82 -16.78
C ASN A 125 -11.29 2.28 -15.32
N MET A 126 -12.05 1.71 -14.40
CA MET A 126 -11.96 2.01 -12.96
C MET A 126 -10.57 1.67 -12.41
N VAL A 127 -10.03 0.48 -12.72
CA VAL A 127 -8.67 0.08 -12.33
C VAL A 127 -7.65 1.10 -12.81
N LYS A 128 -7.72 1.48 -14.09
CA LYS A 128 -6.83 2.49 -14.67
C LYS A 128 -6.97 3.85 -14.00
N LEU A 129 -8.19 4.28 -13.70
CA LEU A 129 -8.46 5.56 -13.03
C LEU A 129 -7.88 5.58 -11.61
N LEU A 130 -8.17 4.55 -10.81
CA LEU A 130 -7.65 4.40 -9.45
C LEU A 130 -6.12 4.34 -9.44
N TYR A 131 -5.52 3.61 -10.38
CA TYR A 131 -4.07 3.54 -10.52
C TYR A 131 -3.45 4.90 -10.86
N LEU A 132 -4.02 5.65 -11.81
CA LEU A 132 -3.54 6.99 -12.17
C LEU A 132 -3.74 7.99 -11.04
N TRP A 133 -4.86 7.90 -10.33
CA TRP A 133 -5.13 8.70 -9.15
C TRP A 133 -4.05 8.50 -8.08
N TRP A 134 -3.76 7.26 -7.70
CA TRP A 134 -2.76 6.99 -6.67
C TRP A 134 -1.34 7.38 -7.09
N THR A 135 -0.98 7.16 -8.37
CA THR A 135 0.41 7.32 -8.83
C THR A 135 0.74 8.71 -9.37
N VAL A 136 -0.25 9.49 -9.82
CA VAL A 136 -0.05 10.81 -10.45
C VAL A 136 -0.75 11.92 -9.69
N TYR A 137 -2.06 11.79 -9.45
CA TYR A 137 -2.85 12.91 -8.93
C TYR A 137 -2.70 13.09 -7.41
N ARG A 138 -2.77 12.01 -6.63
CA ARG A 138 -2.67 12.07 -5.17
C ARG A 138 -1.32 12.63 -4.68
N PRO A 139 -0.15 12.26 -5.25
CA PRO A 139 1.13 12.83 -4.83
C PRO A 139 1.31 14.32 -5.19
N GLN A 140 0.48 14.88 -6.08
CA GLN A 140 0.51 16.30 -6.44
C GLN A 140 -0.25 17.20 -5.45
N ARG A 141 -0.88 16.61 -4.43
CA ARG A 141 -1.58 17.37 -3.39
C ARG A 141 -0.60 18.23 -2.59
N ILE A 142 -1.04 19.44 -2.28
CA ILE A 142 -0.35 20.36 -1.38
C ILE A 142 -0.96 20.14 0.00
N ASP A 143 -0.14 20.07 1.05
CA ASP A 143 -0.64 20.00 2.42
C ASP A 143 -1.40 21.30 2.73
N PRO A 144 -2.70 21.25 3.08
CA PRO A 144 -3.46 22.46 3.40
C PRO A 144 -2.85 23.28 4.54
N TRP A 145 -2.15 22.62 5.47
CA TRP A 145 -1.58 23.23 6.65
C TRP A 145 -0.23 23.90 6.42
N ASP A 146 0.47 23.59 5.31
CA ASP A 146 1.77 24.21 4.99
C ASP A 146 1.69 25.73 4.82
N ASN A 147 0.53 26.24 4.39
CA ASN A 147 0.31 27.67 4.15
C ASN A 147 -0.28 28.42 5.36
N VAL A 148 -0.69 27.71 6.42
CA VAL A 148 -1.27 28.33 7.60
C VAL A 148 -0.15 28.91 8.45
N LYS A 149 -0.21 30.20 8.74
CA LYS A 149 0.80 30.84 9.59
C LYS A 149 0.70 30.28 11.01
N HIS A 150 1.76 29.65 11.48
CA HIS A 150 1.86 29.27 12.89
C HIS A 150 1.89 30.52 13.76
N ILE A 151 1.04 30.54 14.78
CA ILE A 151 1.03 31.58 15.80
C ILE A 151 1.41 30.95 17.15
N ASP A 152 2.47 31.46 17.75
CA ASP A 152 2.90 31.05 19.08
C ASP A 152 1.92 31.55 20.15
N GLY A 153 1.56 30.69 21.11
CA GLY A 153 0.67 31.06 22.20
C GLY A 153 -0.82 31.13 21.83
N LEU A 154 -1.26 30.46 20.76
CA LEU A 154 -2.67 30.37 20.34
C LEU A 154 -3.64 30.06 21.50
N LEU A 155 -3.24 29.19 22.43
CA LEU A 155 -4.06 28.81 23.60
C LEU A 155 -4.26 29.94 24.62
N THR A 156 -3.37 30.93 24.62
CA THR A 156 -3.36 32.08 25.55
C THR A 156 -3.72 33.41 24.88
N MET A 157 -3.94 33.41 23.56
CA MET A 157 -4.32 34.60 22.81
C MET A 157 -5.77 35.01 23.09
N ASP A 158 -6.01 36.32 23.05
CA ASP A 158 -7.35 36.85 23.07
C ASP A 158 -8.09 36.45 21.78
N LYS A 159 -9.25 35.82 21.94
CA LYS A 159 -10.09 35.34 20.83
C LYS A 159 -10.61 36.48 19.97
N ASP A 160 -10.67 37.70 20.51
CA ASP A 160 -11.13 38.86 19.77
C ASP A 160 -10.04 39.57 18.97
N SER A 161 -8.78 39.18 19.15
CA SER A 161 -7.66 39.70 18.38
C SER A 161 -7.80 39.45 16.87
N ILE A 162 -7.29 40.38 16.06
CA ILE A 162 -7.33 40.29 14.59
C ILE A 162 -6.53 39.08 14.11
N GLU A 163 -5.36 38.84 14.71
CA GLU A 163 -4.47 37.71 14.40
C GLU A 163 -5.16 36.36 14.65
N TYR A 164 -5.90 36.21 15.75
CA TYR A 164 -6.68 35.00 16.02
C TYR A 164 -7.77 34.79 14.97
N LYS A 165 -8.49 35.84 14.58
CA LYS A 165 -9.55 35.75 13.56
C LYS A 165 -9.00 35.40 12.18
N GLU A 166 -7.85 35.93 11.80
CA GLU A 166 -7.16 35.58 10.55
C GLU A 166 -6.65 34.14 10.55
N PHE A 167 -6.04 33.69 11.66
CA PHE A 167 -5.62 32.31 11.82
C PHE A 167 -6.80 31.35 11.75
N MET A 168 -7.88 31.62 12.49
CA MET A 168 -9.08 30.78 12.44
C MET A 168 -9.68 30.73 11.04
N LYS A 169 -9.61 31.82 10.26
CA LYS A 169 -10.05 31.81 8.87
C LYS A 169 -9.18 30.87 8.01
N GLN A 170 -7.86 30.98 8.12
CA GLN A 170 -6.92 30.10 7.40
C GLN A 170 -7.06 28.63 7.83
N ALA A 171 -7.16 28.37 9.13
CA ALA A 171 -7.36 27.03 9.68
C ALA A 171 -8.68 26.41 9.18
N ASN A 172 -9.79 27.17 9.21
CA ASN A 172 -11.07 26.71 8.67
C ASN A 172 -11.01 26.43 7.15
N GLU A 173 -10.20 27.18 6.40
CA GLU A 173 -9.99 26.93 4.97
C GLU A 173 -9.14 25.66 4.75
N ALA A 174 -8.07 25.48 5.54
CA ALA A 174 -7.25 24.28 5.52
C ALA A 174 -8.06 23.02 5.90
N ASP A 175 -8.86 23.09 6.97
CA ASP A 175 -9.77 22.03 7.43
C ASP A 175 -10.75 21.62 6.32
N LYS A 176 -11.29 22.58 5.55
CA LYS A 176 -12.20 22.26 4.44
C LYS A 176 -11.48 21.46 3.36
N ILE A 177 -10.28 21.85 2.99
CA ILE A 177 -9.50 21.14 1.97
C ILE A 177 -9.11 19.75 2.46
N ASP A 178 -8.69 19.64 3.72
CA ASP A 178 -8.33 18.35 4.32
C ASP A 178 -9.54 17.40 4.37
N ASN A 179 -10.71 17.89 4.78
CA ASN A 179 -11.97 17.14 4.70
C ASN A 179 -12.32 16.72 3.26
N MET A 180 -12.06 17.57 2.27
CA MET A 180 -12.26 17.21 0.86
C MET A 180 -11.33 16.07 0.43
N TYR A 181 -10.06 16.10 0.83
CA TYR A 181 -9.11 15.01 0.56
C TYR A 181 -9.49 13.72 1.26
N TYR A 182 -9.95 13.80 2.51
CA TYR A 182 -10.42 12.65 3.26
C TYR A 182 -11.64 11.98 2.60
N ASN A 183 -12.61 12.79 2.14
CA ASN A 183 -13.77 12.30 1.40
C ASN A 183 -13.37 11.67 0.06
N GLU A 184 -12.45 12.31 -0.67
CA GLU A 184 -11.92 11.76 -1.93
C GLU A 184 -11.23 10.41 -1.70
N ASP A 185 -10.35 10.30 -0.70
CA ASP A 185 -9.66 9.05 -0.35
C ASP A 185 -10.69 7.96 0.03
N THR A 186 -11.75 8.33 0.74
CA THR A 186 -12.86 7.42 1.10
C THR A 186 -13.60 6.89 -0.14
N GLU A 187 -13.95 7.76 -1.09
CA GLU A 187 -14.63 7.35 -2.32
C GLU A 187 -13.74 6.45 -3.19
N MET A 188 -12.44 6.76 -3.27
CA MET A 188 -11.50 5.93 -4.02
C MET A 188 -11.30 4.56 -3.37
N MET A 189 -11.33 4.49 -2.03
CA MET A 189 -11.33 3.21 -1.33
C MET A 189 -12.60 2.40 -1.58
N LYS A 190 -13.78 3.03 -1.60
CA LYS A 190 -15.04 2.35 -1.95
C LYS A 190 -14.97 1.78 -3.36
N ALA A 191 -14.52 2.58 -4.33
CA ALA A 191 -14.34 2.15 -5.71
C ALA A 191 -13.35 0.97 -5.82
N LEU A 192 -12.26 0.98 -5.05
CA LEU A 192 -11.32 -0.14 -4.99
C LEU A 192 -11.96 -1.42 -4.44
N ILE A 193 -12.81 -1.29 -3.41
CA ILE A 193 -13.53 -2.43 -2.83
C ILE A 193 -14.54 -2.99 -3.83
N GLU A 194 -15.19 -2.14 -4.63
CA GLU A 194 -16.15 -2.57 -5.67
C GLU A 194 -15.47 -3.41 -6.76
N ILE A 195 -14.28 -3.02 -7.23
CA ILE A 195 -13.55 -3.75 -8.28
C ILE A 195 -12.81 -5.00 -7.77
N ARG A 196 -12.82 -5.27 -6.46
CA ARG A 196 -11.98 -6.33 -5.86
C ARG A 196 -12.22 -7.71 -6.46
N GLU A 197 -13.46 -7.99 -6.88
CA GLU A 197 -13.84 -9.29 -7.45
C GLU A 197 -13.22 -9.53 -8.83
N ASP A 198 -12.83 -8.45 -9.51
CA ASP A 198 -12.23 -8.46 -10.83
C ASP A 198 -10.70 -8.42 -10.81
N LEU A 199 -10.10 -8.25 -9.62
CA LEU A 199 -8.66 -8.30 -9.42
C LEU A 199 -8.13 -9.75 -9.40
N TRP A 200 -8.51 -10.54 -10.40
CA TRP A 200 -8.06 -11.91 -10.60
C TRP A 200 -7.19 -12.02 -11.86
N THR A 201 -6.21 -12.93 -11.83
CA THR A 201 -5.28 -13.26 -12.93
C THR A 201 -4.91 -14.71 -12.90
#